data_AF-A0A353CQV1-F1
#
_entry.id   AF-A0A353CQV1-F1
#
_cell.length_a   1.000
_cell.length_b   1.000
_cell.length_c   1.000
_cell.angle_alpha   90.00
_cell.angle_beta   90.00
_cell.angle_gamma   90.00
#
_symmetry.space_group_name_H-M   'P 1'
#
loop_
_entity.id
_entity.type
_entity.pdbx_description
1 polymer ?
#
loop_
_entity_poly.entity_id
_entity_poly.type
_entity_poly.pdbx_seq_one_letter_code
_entity_poly.pdbx_strand_id
1 'polypeptide(L)'
;MFKIAAAIALFSAPVQAANFNLDAVTASEVTAAELALPEAQEPETAYDKAGVLTSLHLMPQAVKSRLLTYAKTEAQFAEFTAMWNPILQAAGMVIGEVTYKADIQMGIVNYTSPKGLVLRRLIADKLNYDALNPTEVHNLKTEMEAALEKNGLPVKASFYVKSDALRPTFVLYYVTKGDENEDHEKQMRILKKGEDIDYDLLETAGVNIVRRDNSFTMLYIGKQLGFKSKVATDEAAAAQKLEDYKKFLAENDKEFLGSRTHKLTEPFTVGETTYNYLLNMYFYQ
;
A
#
# COMPACT_ATOMS: atom_id res chain seq x y z
N MET A 1 -8.93 -58.96 13.16
CA MET A 1 -8.10 -59.54 14.24
C MET A 1 -6.74 -58.87 14.14
N PHE A 2 -6.15 -58.15 15.09
CA PHE A 2 -6.39 -57.90 16.50
C PHE A 2 -6.17 -56.40 16.80
N LYS A 3 -6.94 -55.87 17.75
CA LYS A 3 -6.79 -54.54 18.35
C LYS A 3 -5.71 -54.60 19.44
N ILE A 4 -4.92 -53.54 19.61
CA ILE A 4 -4.33 -53.17 20.91
C ILE A 4 -4.49 -51.67 21.09
N ALA A 5 -4.97 -51.32 22.28
CA ALA A 5 -5.33 -50.00 22.77
C ALA A 5 -4.41 -49.59 23.93
N ALA A 6 -4.67 -48.38 24.45
CA ALA A 6 -4.22 -47.77 25.71
C ALA A 6 -2.93 -46.92 25.60
N ALA A 7 -2.77 -45.77 26.27
CA ALA A 7 -3.60 -45.11 27.29
C ALA A 7 -3.36 -43.59 27.26
N ILE A 8 -4.42 -42.84 27.56
CA ILE A 8 -4.39 -41.41 27.90
C ILE A 8 -3.95 -41.31 29.37
N ALA A 9 -2.92 -40.51 29.65
CA ALA A 9 -2.57 -40.10 31.01
C ALA A 9 -2.80 -38.59 31.14
N LEU A 10 -3.94 -38.25 31.75
CA LEU A 10 -4.25 -36.95 32.32
C LEU A 10 -3.39 -36.76 33.57
N PHE A 11 -2.56 -35.71 33.61
CA PHE A 11 -1.95 -35.24 34.84
C PHE A 11 -2.80 -34.12 35.44
N SER A 12 -3.59 -34.50 36.45
CA SER A 12 -4.17 -33.61 37.45
C SER A 12 -3.15 -33.40 38.57
N ALA A 13 -2.63 -32.18 38.73
CA ALA A 13 -1.82 -31.79 39.88
C ALA A 13 -2.71 -31.35 41.05
N PRO A 14 -2.42 -31.76 42.30
CA PRO A 14 -3.14 -31.30 43.48
C PRO A 14 -2.65 -29.91 43.92
N VAL A 15 -3.59 -29.02 44.23
CA VAL A 15 -3.35 -27.75 44.91
C VAL A 15 -3.03 -28.03 46.38
N GLN A 16 -1.80 -27.80 46.80
CA GLN A 16 -1.41 -27.73 48.20
C GLN A 16 -1.27 -26.26 48.59
N ALA A 17 -2.18 -25.82 49.47
CA ALA A 17 -2.13 -24.55 50.14
C ALA A 17 -0.90 -24.51 51.07
N ALA A 18 0.06 -23.65 50.75
CA ALA A 18 1.13 -23.28 51.65
C ALA A 18 0.70 -22.07 52.50
N ASN A 19 0.70 -22.27 53.82
CA ASN A 19 0.46 -21.25 54.83
C ASN A 19 1.42 -20.06 54.64
N PHE A 20 0.87 -18.87 54.44
CA PHE A 20 1.59 -17.62 54.60
C PHE A 20 1.79 -17.37 56.09
N ASN A 21 3.02 -17.53 56.57
CA ASN A 21 3.44 -17.03 57.88
C ASN A 21 4.34 -15.81 57.63
N LEU A 22 3.87 -14.65 58.07
CA LEU A 22 4.50 -13.34 57.88
C LEU A 22 5.37 -13.05 59.10
N ASP A 23 6.52 -13.72 59.17
CA ASP A 23 7.51 -13.46 60.20
C ASP A 23 8.60 -12.52 59.66
N ALA A 24 8.58 -11.29 60.18
CA ALA A 24 9.60 -10.25 60.26
C ALA A 24 10.81 -10.34 59.29
N VAL A 25 10.73 -9.60 58.17
CA VAL A 25 11.91 -9.20 57.39
C VAL A 25 12.80 -8.31 58.27
N THR A 26 14.05 -8.71 58.48
CA THR A 26 15.01 -7.92 59.26
C THR A 26 15.89 -7.09 58.32
N ALA A 27 16.33 -5.91 58.79
CA ALA A 27 17.12 -4.95 58.00
C ALA A 27 18.49 -5.49 57.51
N SER A 28 18.89 -6.69 57.93
CA SER A 28 20.05 -7.43 57.43
C SER A 28 19.79 -8.23 56.15
N GLU A 29 18.55 -8.37 55.70
CA GLU A 29 18.19 -9.08 54.44
C GLU A 29 18.15 -8.15 53.22
N VAL A 30 18.32 -6.84 53.42
CA VAL A 30 18.24 -5.81 52.36
C VAL A 30 19.59 -5.56 51.65
N THR A 31 20.69 -6.13 52.13
CA THR A 31 22.05 -5.92 51.55
C THR A 31 22.58 -7.08 50.69
N ALA A 32 21.74 -8.02 50.27
CA ALA A 32 22.13 -9.12 49.37
C ALA A 32 21.21 -9.34 48.17
N ALA A 33 20.29 -8.41 47.90
CA ALA A 33 19.54 -8.38 46.64
C ALA A 33 20.18 -7.35 45.71
N GLU A 34 21.26 -7.75 45.03
CA GLU A 34 21.49 -7.21 43.69
C GLU A 34 20.25 -7.58 42.87
N LEU A 35 19.29 -6.66 42.82
CA LEU A 35 18.26 -6.64 41.81
C LEU A 35 18.99 -6.54 40.48
N ALA A 36 19.26 -7.70 39.87
CA ALA A 36 19.48 -7.80 38.45
C ALA A 36 18.22 -7.22 37.81
N LEU A 37 18.31 -5.94 37.45
CA LEU A 37 17.36 -5.32 36.53
C LEU A 37 17.24 -6.28 35.35
N PRO A 38 16.03 -6.65 34.92
CA PRO A 38 15.89 -7.44 33.70
C PRO A 38 16.69 -6.72 32.61
N GLU A 39 17.59 -7.47 31.97
CA GLU A 39 18.31 -7.01 30.79
C GLU A 39 17.32 -6.24 29.93
N ALA A 40 17.63 -4.97 29.64
CA ALA A 40 16.81 -4.19 28.73
C ALA A 40 16.74 -5.02 27.44
N GLN A 41 15.57 -5.61 27.17
CA GLN A 41 15.32 -6.23 25.87
C GLN A 41 15.68 -5.15 24.86
N GLU A 42 16.69 -5.42 24.02
CA GLU A 42 16.93 -4.60 22.85
C GLU A 42 15.57 -4.41 22.17
N PRO A 43 15.17 -3.17 21.86
CA PRO A 43 13.91 -2.96 21.17
C PRO A 43 13.95 -3.84 19.93
N GLU A 44 13.00 -4.77 19.85
CA GLU A 44 12.81 -5.63 18.69
C GLU A 44 12.86 -4.71 17.48
N THR A 45 13.91 -4.83 16.65
CA THR A 45 14.19 -3.82 15.63
C THR A 45 12.96 -3.70 14.76
N ALA A 46 12.39 -2.50 14.61
CA ALA A 46 11.16 -2.29 13.84
C ALA A 46 11.31 -2.60 12.33
N TYR A 47 12.56 -2.92 11.96
CA TYR A 47 13.01 -3.47 10.70
C TYR A 47 13.78 -4.78 10.95
N ASP A 48 13.33 -5.89 10.37
CA ASP A 48 14.14 -7.11 10.29
C ASP A 48 15.15 -6.99 9.14
N LYS A 49 16.37 -7.52 9.32
CA LYS A 49 17.41 -7.62 8.29
C LYS A 49 16.92 -8.31 7.01
N ALA A 50 15.84 -9.09 7.09
CA ALA A 50 15.14 -9.69 5.96
C ALA A 50 14.31 -8.71 5.10
N GLY A 51 14.28 -7.41 5.40
CA GLY A 51 13.53 -6.43 4.62
C GLY A 51 12.04 -6.35 5.00
N VAL A 52 11.70 -6.64 6.26
CA VAL A 52 10.31 -6.63 6.76
C VAL A 52 10.12 -5.41 7.66
N LEU A 53 9.12 -4.59 7.33
CA LEU A 53 8.64 -3.50 8.17
C LEU A 53 7.55 -4.01 9.10
N THR A 54 7.78 -3.89 10.40
CA THR A 54 6.78 -4.18 11.43
C THR A 54 6.09 -2.93 11.96
N SER A 55 6.75 -1.77 11.81
CA SER A 55 6.21 -0.48 12.27
C SER A 55 5.93 0.50 11.13
N LEU A 56 4.75 1.12 11.16
CA LEU A 56 4.27 1.98 10.08
C LEU A 56 4.98 3.33 9.99
N HIS A 57 5.65 3.80 11.04
CA HIS A 57 6.45 5.04 10.99
C HIS A 57 7.68 4.91 10.07
N LEU A 58 8.05 3.69 9.71
CA LEU A 58 9.11 3.39 8.72
C LEU A 58 8.59 3.24 7.29
N MET A 59 7.26 3.31 7.09
CA MET A 59 6.60 3.23 5.78
C MET A 59 6.01 4.59 5.37
N PRO A 60 6.85 5.58 5.01
CA PRO A 60 6.39 6.93 4.70
C PRO A 60 5.49 6.97 3.46
N GLN A 61 4.67 8.00 3.38
CA GLN A 61 4.11 8.48 2.12
C GLN A 61 5.22 9.19 1.33
N ALA A 62 5.26 8.99 0.02
CA ALA A 62 6.13 9.74 -0.88
C ALA A 62 5.27 10.66 -1.75
N VAL A 63 5.35 11.98 -1.50
CA VAL A 63 4.51 12.99 -2.14
C VAL A 63 5.41 14.13 -2.61
N LYS A 64 5.33 14.50 -3.88
CA LYS A 64 6.20 15.49 -4.53
C LYS A 64 7.65 15.18 -4.21
N SER A 65 8.37 16.11 -3.59
CA SER A 65 9.76 15.95 -3.16
C SER A 65 9.87 15.83 -1.63
N ARG A 66 8.96 15.07 -1.02
CA ARG A 66 8.87 14.88 0.43
C ARG A 66 8.57 13.42 0.79
N LEU A 67 9.16 12.96 1.90
CA LEU A 67 8.68 11.81 2.64
C LEU A 67 7.92 12.29 3.87
N LEU A 68 6.71 11.76 4.07
CA LEU A 68 5.86 12.06 5.22
C LEU A 68 5.66 10.79 6.02
N THR A 69 5.93 10.84 7.32
CA THR A 69 5.67 9.73 8.23
C THR A 69 4.85 10.18 9.44
N TYR A 70 4.12 9.24 10.02
CA TYR A 70 3.50 9.41 11.33
C TYR A 70 4.36 8.71 12.37
N ALA A 71 4.97 9.50 13.26
CA ALA A 71 5.85 9.02 14.33
C ALA A 71 5.33 9.60 15.65
N LYS A 72 5.05 8.73 16.62
CA LYS A 72 4.47 9.15 17.91
C LYS A 72 5.49 9.82 18.82
N THR A 73 6.78 9.54 18.61
CA THR A 73 7.89 10.01 19.44
C THR A 73 9.06 10.48 18.59
N GLU A 74 9.91 11.32 19.17
CA GLU A 74 11.17 11.73 18.53
C GLU A 74 12.09 10.53 18.24
N ALA A 75 12.07 9.50 19.09
CA ALA A 75 12.82 8.28 18.87
C ALA A 75 12.36 7.52 17.61
N GLN A 76 11.04 7.43 17.39
CA GLN A 76 10.50 6.84 16.15
C GLN A 76 10.87 7.68 14.92
N PHE A 77 10.89 9.01 15.06
CA PHE A 77 11.32 9.88 13.96
C PHE A 77 12.83 9.76 13.67
N ALA A 78 13.65 9.63 14.71
CA ALA A 78 15.08 9.35 14.57
C ALA A 78 15.32 8.02 13.84
N GLU A 79 14.58 6.97 14.19
CA GLU A 79 14.64 5.68 13.50
C GLU A 79 14.25 5.80 12.02
N PHE A 80 13.15 6.52 11.75
CA PHE A 80 12.71 6.82 10.39
C PHE A 80 13.79 7.54 9.57
N THR A 81 14.39 8.61 10.10
CA THR A 81 15.42 9.37 9.38
C THR A 81 16.70 8.57 9.18
N ALA A 82 17.10 7.77 10.18
CA ALA A 82 18.26 6.87 10.08
C ALA A 82 18.09 5.84 8.96
N MET A 83 16.88 5.31 8.78
CA MET A 83 16.56 4.39 7.68
C MET A 83 16.48 5.09 6.32
N TRP A 84 15.77 6.22 6.23
CA TRP A 84 15.39 6.80 4.95
C TRP A 84 16.42 7.74 4.34
N ASN A 85 17.25 8.40 5.15
CA ASN A 85 18.27 9.32 4.63
C ASN A 85 19.28 8.61 3.70
N PRO A 86 19.86 7.45 4.08
CA PRO A 86 20.76 6.71 3.19
C PRO A 86 20.07 6.22 1.91
N ILE A 87 18.81 5.78 2.00
CA ILE A 87 18.01 5.34 0.84
C ILE A 87 17.81 6.48 -0.15
N LEU A 88 17.44 7.67 0.33
CA LEU A 88 17.28 8.87 -0.50
C LEU A 88 18.60 9.27 -1.18
N GLN A 89 19.71 9.25 -0.43
CA GLN A 89 21.02 9.56 -0.98
C GLN A 89 21.45 8.57 -2.06
N ALA A 90 21.26 7.26 -1.82
CA ALA A 90 21.52 6.21 -2.82
C ALA A 90 20.60 6.32 -4.05
N ALA A 91 19.41 6.88 -3.89
CA ALA A 91 18.51 7.22 -4.99
C ALA A 91 18.95 8.45 -5.80
N GLY A 92 20.01 9.14 -5.39
CA GLY A 92 20.51 10.36 -6.03
C GLY A 92 19.77 11.62 -5.61
N MET A 93 19.14 11.61 -4.44
CA MET A 93 18.46 12.77 -3.86
C MET A 93 19.38 13.52 -2.90
N VAL A 94 19.21 14.84 -2.85
CA VAL A 94 19.84 15.71 -1.85
C VAL A 94 18.81 15.96 -0.76
N ILE A 95 19.15 15.59 0.47
CA ILE A 95 18.29 15.79 1.63
C ILE A 95 18.22 17.30 1.93
N GLY A 96 17.01 17.81 2.08
CA GLY A 96 16.72 19.18 2.48
C GLY A 96 16.32 19.27 3.95
N GLU A 97 15.34 20.12 4.25
CA GLU A 97 14.83 20.28 5.61
C GLU A 97 14.19 18.99 6.14
N VAL A 98 14.56 18.62 7.36
CA VAL A 98 14.02 17.50 8.13
C VAL A 98 13.31 18.06 9.35
N THR A 99 12.01 17.83 9.47
CA THR A 99 11.16 18.44 10.50
C THR A 99 10.34 17.37 11.21
N TYR A 100 10.24 17.46 12.54
CA TYR A 100 9.28 16.71 13.34
C TYR A 100 8.35 17.66 14.08
N LYS A 101 7.05 17.44 13.91
CA LYS A 101 5.99 18.18 14.58
C LYS A 101 5.32 17.26 15.60
N ALA A 102 5.77 17.33 16.84
CA ALA A 102 5.34 16.44 17.91
C ALA A 102 3.85 16.57 18.24
N ASP A 103 3.28 17.76 18.09
CA ASP A 103 1.87 18.09 18.32
C ASP A 103 0.90 17.33 17.40
N ILE A 104 1.32 17.09 16.15
CA ILE A 104 0.56 16.32 15.16
C ILE A 104 1.22 14.98 14.81
N GLN A 105 2.27 14.59 15.55
CA GLN A 105 3.01 13.33 15.41
C GLN A 105 3.48 13.08 13.96
N MET A 106 3.97 14.13 13.30
CA MET A 106 4.29 14.11 11.88
C MET A 106 5.76 14.41 11.64
N GLY A 107 6.43 13.47 10.96
CA GLY A 107 7.79 13.62 10.46
C GLY A 107 7.81 13.94 8.97
N ILE A 108 8.68 14.86 8.57
CA ILE A 108 8.84 15.30 7.18
C ILE A 108 10.33 15.28 6.83
N VAL A 109 10.69 14.63 5.73
CA VAL A 109 12.01 14.75 5.10
C VAL A 109 11.80 15.33 3.71
N ASN A 110 12.19 16.58 3.51
CA ASN A 110 12.23 17.19 2.19
C ASN A 110 13.49 16.71 1.46
N TYR A 111 13.40 16.60 0.14
CA TYR A 111 14.56 16.33 -0.70
C TYR A 111 14.45 17.04 -2.04
N THR A 112 15.54 17.11 -2.77
CA THR A 112 15.57 17.55 -4.17
C THR A 112 16.38 16.58 -5.00
N SER A 113 16.25 16.65 -6.32
CA SER A 113 17.08 15.87 -7.24
C SER A 113 17.64 16.78 -8.32
N PRO A 114 18.97 16.81 -8.52
CA PRO A 114 19.58 17.51 -9.65
C PRO A 114 19.06 17.03 -11.01
N LYS A 115 18.50 15.81 -11.07
CA LYS A 115 17.96 15.19 -12.28
C LYS A 115 16.44 15.37 -12.41
N GLY A 116 15.80 16.14 -11.52
CA GLY A 116 14.34 16.27 -11.47
C GLY A 116 13.61 14.95 -11.17
N LEU A 117 14.27 14.05 -10.45
CA LEU A 117 13.67 12.79 -10.02
C LEU A 117 12.89 12.97 -8.71
N VAL A 118 11.84 12.18 -8.57
CA VAL A 118 11.02 12.09 -7.36
C VAL A 118 10.84 10.63 -6.98
N LEU A 119 10.71 10.37 -5.68
CA LEU A 119 10.36 9.05 -5.17
C LEU A 119 8.83 8.88 -5.19
N ARG A 120 8.37 7.71 -5.64
CA ARG A 120 6.97 7.31 -5.61
C ARG A 120 6.84 6.00 -4.88
N ARG A 121 5.70 5.86 -4.21
CA ARG A 121 5.38 4.68 -3.42
C ARG A 121 4.21 3.95 -4.05
N LEU A 122 4.34 2.63 -4.13
CA LEU A 122 3.23 1.74 -4.43
C LEU A 122 3.12 0.67 -3.35
N ILE A 123 1.90 0.42 -2.89
CA ILE A 123 1.57 -0.66 -1.97
C ILE A 123 0.59 -1.60 -2.67
N ALA A 124 0.78 -2.91 -2.50
CA ALA A 124 -0.02 -3.92 -3.20
C ALA A 124 -1.39 -4.16 -2.55
N ASP A 125 -1.71 -3.49 -1.43
CA ASP A 125 -2.88 -3.74 -0.59
C ASP A 125 -4.23 -3.78 -1.32
N LYS A 126 -4.36 -3.07 -2.45
CA LYS A 126 -5.58 -3.01 -3.27
C LYS A 126 -5.73 -4.12 -4.31
N LEU A 127 -4.66 -4.88 -4.60
CA LEU A 127 -4.64 -5.97 -5.58
C LEU A 127 -5.24 -7.27 -5.02
N ASN A 128 -5.57 -8.22 -5.89
CA ASN A 128 -6.12 -9.51 -5.51
C ASN A 128 -5.00 -10.56 -5.49
N TYR A 129 -4.67 -11.03 -4.30
CA TYR A 129 -3.70 -12.10 -4.04
C TYR A 129 -3.99 -12.72 -2.68
N ASP A 130 -3.54 -13.96 -2.47
CA ASP A 130 -3.52 -14.59 -1.15
C ASP A 130 -2.40 -14.00 -0.29
N ALA A 131 -2.79 -13.07 0.60
CA ALA A 131 -1.87 -12.43 1.53
C ALA A 131 -1.31 -13.40 2.60
N LEU A 132 -1.91 -14.57 2.80
CA LEU A 132 -1.42 -15.58 3.72
C LEU A 132 -0.43 -16.54 3.08
N ASN A 133 -0.24 -16.46 1.76
CA ASN A 133 0.72 -17.25 1.00
C ASN A 133 1.99 -16.43 0.71
N PRO A 134 3.11 -16.63 1.45
CA PRO A 134 4.32 -15.83 1.28
C PRO A 134 4.94 -15.95 -0.12
N THR A 135 4.77 -17.10 -0.79
CA THR A 135 5.27 -17.30 -2.16
C THR A 135 4.49 -16.45 -3.15
N GLU A 136 3.18 -16.33 -3.00
CA GLU A 136 2.36 -15.48 -3.87
C GLU A 136 2.68 -13.99 -3.67
N VAL A 137 2.83 -13.56 -2.42
CA VAL A 137 3.26 -12.19 -2.08
C VAL A 137 4.64 -11.88 -2.68
N HIS A 138 5.59 -12.81 -2.56
CA HIS A 138 6.93 -12.66 -3.14
C HIS A 138 6.89 -12.57 -4.67
N ASN A 139 6.17 -13.49 -5.33
CA ASN A 139 6.06 -13.51 -6.79
C ASN A 139 5.46 -12.21 -7.32
N LEU A 140 4.40 -11.71 -6.68
CA LEU A 140 3.77 -10.44 -7.06
C LEU A 140 4.73 -9.26 -6.88
N LYS A 141 5.47 -9.21 -5.77
CA LYS A 141 6.52 -8.21 -5.54
C LYS A 141 7.57 -8.22 -6.66
N THR A 142 8.11 -9.40 -6.98
CA THR A 142 9.12 -9.56 -8.02
C THR A 142 8.61 -9.20 -9.41
N GLU A 143 7.37 -9.58 -9.75
CA GLU A 143 6.72 -9.18 -11.01
C GLU A 143 6.66 -7.65 -11.13
N MET A 144 6.24 -6.96 -10.06
CA MET A 144 6.12 -5.51 -10.03
C MET A 144 7.48 -4.81 -10.09
N GLU A 145 8.49 -5.32 -9.38
CA GLU A 145 9.86 -4.81 -9.46
C GLU A 145 10.44 -4.95 -10.88
N ALA A 146 10.23 -6.10 -11.52
CA ALA A 146 10.67 -6.33 -12.91
C ALA A 146 9.96 -5.41 -13.90
N ALA A 147 8.65 -5.19 -13.72
CA ALA A 147 7.87 -4.29 -14.56
C ALA A 147 8.31 -2.82 -14.42
N LEU A 148 8.62 -2.38 -13.20
CA LEU A 148 9.20 -1.07 -12.91
C LEU A 148 10.55 -0.89 -13.61
N GLU A 149 11.47 -1.83 -13.45
CA GLU A 149 12.81 -1.77 -14.06
C GLU A 149 12.73 -1.74 -15.59
N LYS A 150 11.93 -2.63 -16.20
CA LYS A 150 11.68 -2.66 -17.65
C LYS A 150 11.14 -1.33 -18.20
N ASN A 151 10.50 -0.53 -17.35
CA ASN A 151 9.92 0.76 -17.72
C ASN A 151 10.80 1.97 -17.36
N GLY A 152 12.04 1.75 -16.90
CA GLY A 152 12.96 2.81 -16.50
C GLY A 152 12.55 3.50 -15.21
N LEU A 153 11.85 2.79 -14.32
CA LEU A 153 11.39 3.28 -13.01
C LEU A 153 12.11 2.52 -11.88
N PRO A 154 13.42 2.69 -11.69
CA PRO A 154 14.20 1.79 -10.84
C PRO A 154 13.76 1.87 -9.39
N VAL A 155 13.61 0.69 -8.79
CA VAL A 155 13.25 0.53 -7.38
C VAL A 155 14.46 0.87 -6.51
N LYS A 156 14.24 1.69 -5.48
CA LYS A 156 15.27 2.17 -4.55
C LYS A 156 15.12 1.60 -3.16
N ALA A 157 13.90 1.25 -2.77
CA ALA A 157 13.65 0.50 -1.57
C ALA A 157 12.39 -0.35 -1.75
N SER A 158 12.34 -1.47 -1.05
CA SER A 158 11.32 -2.47 -1.23
C SER A 158 11.25 -3.30 0.02
N PHE A 159 10.05 -3.38 0.59
CA PHE A 159 9.87 -4.01 1.90
C PHE A 159 8.61 -4.85 1.93
N TYR A 160 8.68 -5.99 2.62
CA TYR A 160 7.47 -6.64 3.10
C TYR A 160 6.93 -5.85 4.28
N VAL A 161 5.62 -5.87 4.46
CA VAL A 161 4.93 -5.14 5.52
C VAL A 161 4.11 -6.14 6.32
N LYS A 162 4.41 -6.23 7.61
CA LYS A 162 3.72 -7.05 8.58
C LYS A 162 3.31 -6.17 9.76
N SER A 163 2.11 -5.61 9.70
CA SER A 163 1.55 -4.76 10.75
C SER A 163 0.10 -5.14 10.98
N ASP A 164 -0.40 -5.07 12.21
CA ASP A 164 -1.79 -5.42 12.53
C ASP A 164 -2.83 -4.53 11.80
N ALA A 165 -2.41 -3.36 11.31
CA ALA A 165 -3.27 -2.45 10.56
C ALA A 165 -3.50 -2.86 9.09
N LEU A 166 -2.67 -3.77 8.56
CA LEU A 166 -2.69 -4.16 7.16
C LEU A 166 -2.61 -5.69 7.06
N ARG A 167 -3.35 -6.27 6.12
CA ARG A 167 -3.03 -7.66 5.73
C ARG A 167 -1.57 -7.73 5.25
N PRO A 168 -0.89 -8.89 5.39
CA PRO A 168 0.47 -9.03 4.91
C PRO A 168 0.58 -8.57 3.44
N THR A 169 1.52 -7.68 3.17
CA THR A 169 1.67 -7.02 1.88
C THR A 169 3.12 -6.60 1.68
N PHE A 170 3.39 -5.85 0.63
CA PHE A 170 4.67 -5.21 0.40
C PHE A 170 4.49 -3.79 -0.14
N VAL A 171 5.55 -3.01 -0.01
CA VAL A 171 5.63 -1.63 -0.49
C VAL A 171 6.90 -1.47 -1.33
N LEU A 172 6.74 -0.82 -2.47
CA LEU A 172 7.82 -0.47 -3.39
C LEU A 172 8.00 1.04 -3.39
N TYR A 173 9.25 1.47 -3.30
CA TYR A 173 9.65 2.85 -3.48
C TYR A 173 10.59 2.94 -4.67
N TYR A 174 10.16 3.64 -5.70
CA TYR A 174 10.86 3.74 -6.98
C TYR A 174 10.98 5.20 -7.40
N VAL A 175 11.91 5.49 -8.32
CA VAL A 175 12.10 6.84 -8.82
C VAL A 175 11.49 7.02 -10.20
N THR A 176 10.93 8.20 -10.42
CA THR A 176 10.43 8.65 -11.73
C THR A 176 10.82 10.09 -11.98
N LYS A 177 10.57 10.60 -13.19
CA LYS A 177 10.66 12.03 -13.48
C LYS A 177 9.47 12.74 -12.86
N GLY A 178 9.74 13.72 -12.01
CA GLY A 178 8.70 14.51 -11.38
C GLY A 178 8.02 15.44 -12.37
N ASP A 179 6.75 15.72 -12.12
CA ASP A 179 5.94 16.72 -12.82
C ASP A 179 5.32 17.65 -11.77
N GLU A 180 4.81 18.81 -12.20
CA GLU A 180 4.06 19.69 -11.30
C GLU A 180 2.75 19.02 -10.87
N ASN A 181 2.11 18.29 -11.78
CA ASN A 181 0.96 17.45 -11.51
C ASN A 181 1.37 15.97 -11.46
N GLU A 182 1.31 15.36 -10.28
CA GLU A 182 1.64 13.94 -10.10
C GLU A 182 0.80 13.03 -10.99
N ASP A 183 -0.41 13.44 -11.39
CA ASP A 183 -1.27 12.68 -12.28
C ASP A 183 -0.67 12.54 -13.70
N HIS A 184 0.16 13.48 -14.13
CA HIS A 184 0.81 13.46 -15.43
C HIS A 184 2.11 12.65 -15.44
N GLU A 185 2.61 12.25 -14.27
CA GLU A 185 3.84 11.47 -14.17
C GLU A 185 3.64 10.03 -14.63
N LYS A 186 4.67 9.48 -15.27
CA LYS A 186 4.78 8.03 -15.51
C LYS A 186 5.03 7.33 -14.17
N GLN A 187 4.00 6.67 -13.64
CA GLN A 187 4.05 5.92 -12.39
C GLN A 187 3.43 4.54 -12.56
N MET A 188 3.82 3.59 -11.70
CA MET A 188 3.05 2.37 -11.52
C MET A 188 1.84 2.66 -10.63
N ARG A 189 0.64 2.34 -11.13
CA ARG A 189 -0.64 2.72 -10.54
C ARG A 189 -1.61 1.54 -10.55
N ILE A 190 -2.56 1.56 -9.60
CA ILE A 190 -3.65 0.60 -9.52
C ILE A 190 -4.94 1.30 -9.92
N LEU A 191 -5.56 0.84 -11.00
CA LEU A 191 -6.93 1.21 -11.33
C LEU A 191 -7.84 0.16 -10.72
N LYS A 192 -8.61 0.54 -9.69
CA LYS A 192 -9.66 -0.29 -9.09
C LYS A 192 -10.98 0.43 -9.20
N LYS A 193 -11.89 -0.10 -10.01
CA LYS A 193 -13.23 0.44 -10.25
C LYS A 193 -14.28 -0.57 -9.81
N GLY A 194 -15.53 -0.15 -9.71
CA GLY A 194 -16.65 -1.03 -9.37
C GLY A 194 -17.24 -1.77 -10.57
N GLU A 195 -16.76 -1.45 -11.77
CA GLU A 195 -17.23 -2.00 -13.05
C GLU A 195 -16.09 -2.74 -13.76
N ASP A 196 -16.44 -3.62 -14.67
CA ASP A 196 -15.48 -4.32 -15.52
C ASP A 196 -14.66 -3.34 -16.38
N ILE A 197 -13.36 -3.59 -16.46
CA ILE A 197 -12.38 -2.80 -17.21
C ILE A 197 -12.34 -3.28 -18.66
N ASP A 198 -12.43 -2.32 -19.57
CA ASP A 198 -12.26 -2.51 -21.02
C ASP A 198 -10.78 -2.61 -21.39
N TYR A 199 -10.16 -3.74 -21.04
CA TYR A 199 -8.72 -3.98 -21.20
C TYR A 199 -8.20 -3.74 -22.61
N ASP A 200 -8.90 -4.27 -23.61
CA ASP A 200 -8.52 -4.17 -25.02
C ASP A 200 -8.60 -2.73 -25.55
N LEU A 201 -9.58 -1.95 -25.07
CA LEU A 201 -9.70 -0.53 -25.37
C LEU A 201 -8.52 0.24 -24.79
N LEU A 202 -8.15 -0.03 -23.53
CA LEU A 202 -7.03 0.65 -22.89
C LEU A 202 -5.68 0.30 -23.52
N GLU A 203 -5.46 -0.97 -23.87
CA GLU A 203 -4.26 -1.40 -24.60
C GLU A 203 -4.15 -0.72 -25.97
N THR A 204 -5.27 -0.63 -26.71
CA THR A 204 -5.33 0.08 -27.99
C THR A 204 -5.04 1.57 -27.84
N ALA A 205 -5.48 2.17 -26.73
CA ALA A 205 -5.16 3.55 -26.37
C ALA A 205 -3.71 3.74 -25.86
N GLY A 206 -2.89 2.68 -25.86
CA GLY A 206 -1.48 2.73 -25.48
C GLY A 206 -1.21 2.68 -23.98
N VAL A 207 -2.19 2.29 -23.15
CA VAL A 207 -1.97 2.06 -21.72
C VAL A 207 -1.06 0.85 -21.53
N ASN A 208 0.05 1.03 -20.83
CA ASN A 208 0.95 -0.07 -20.49
C ASN A 208 0.40 -0.86 -19.29
N ILE A 209 -0.41 -1.88 -19.57
CA ILE A 209 -0.97 -2.76 -18.56
C ILE A 209 0.11 -3.76 -18.12
N VAL A 210 0.41 -3.74 -16.82
CA VAL A 210 1.38 -4.66 -16.20
C VAL A 210 0.68 -5.96 -15.82
N ARG A 211 -0.52 -5.86 -15.22
CA ARG A 211 -1.29 -7.01 -14.76
C ARG A 211 -2.78 -6.73 -14.85
N ARG A 212 -3.52 -7.67 -15.44
CA ARG A 212 -4.99 -7.76 -15.35
C ARG A 212 -5.33 -8.54 -14.08
N ASP A 213 -5.56 -7.83 -12.99
CA ASP A 213 -5.64 -8.42 -11.66
C ASP A 213 -6.97 -9.15 -11.44
N ASN A 214 -8.08 -8.51 -11.80
CA ASN A 214 -9.38 -9.16 -11.99
C ASN A 214 -10.23 -8.35 -12.98
N SER A 215 -11.54 -8.59 -13.11
CA SER A 215 -12.34 -7.86 -14.10
C SER A 215 -12.40 -6.35 -13.86
N PHE A 216 -12.26 -5.88 -12.61
CA PHE A 216 -12.46 -4.48 -12.22
C PHE A 216 -11.22 -3.82 -11.57
N THR A 217 -10.10 -4.54 -11.54
CA THR A 217 -8.82 -4.10 -10.97
C THR A 217 -7.67 -4.40 -11.92
N MET A 218 -6.80 -3.43 -12.16
CA MET A 218 -5.58 -3.62 -12.93
C MET A 218 -4.40 -2.84 -12.36
N LEU A 219 -3.20 -3.35 -12.65
CA LEU A 219 -1.94 -2.67 -12.43
C LEU A 219 -1.40 -2.19 -13.78
N TYR A 220 -0.98 -0.94 -13.86
CA TYR A 220 -0.48 -0.35 -15.10
C TYR A 220 0.61 0.69 -14.83
N ILE A 221 1.37 1.06 -15.86
CA ILE A 221 2.39 2.11 -15.79
C ILE A 221 2.03 3.26 -16.75
N GLY A 222 1.88 4.47 -16.23
CA GLY A 222 1.58 5.64 -17.02
C GLY A 222 1.01 6.81 -16.20
N LYS A 223 0.40 7.76 -16.91
CA LYS A 223 -0.38 8.86 -16.32
C LYS A 223 -1.58 8.30 -15.54
N GLN A 224 -2.15 9.08 -14.63
CA GLN A 224 -3.31 8.66 -13.86
C GLN A 224 -4.54 8.47 -14.76
N LEU A 225 -5.13 7.28 -14.69
CA LEU A 225 -6.35 6.96 -15.43
C LEU A 225 -7.56 7.40 -14.62
N GLY A 226 -8.37 8.25 -15.25
CA GLY A 226 -9.74 8.50 -14.91
C GLY A 226 -10.67 7.45 -15.49
N PHE A 227 -11.78 7.23 -14.79
CA PHE A 227 -12.86 6.37 -15.23
C PHE A 227 -14.18 6.98 -14.80
N LYS A 228 -15.15 7.00 -15.72
CA LYS A 228 -16.52 7.36 -15.42
C LYS A 228 -17.47 6.39 -16.10
N SER A 229 -18.45 5.91 -15.34
CA SER A 229 -19.56 5.16 -15.89
C SER A 229 -20.86 5.98 -15.82
N LYS A 230 -21.74 5.78 -16.80
CA LYS A 230 -23.08 6.37 -16.87
C LYS A 230 -24.07 5.34 -17.42
N VAL A 231 -25.27 5.26 -16.88
CA VAL A 231 -26.35 4.42 -17.43
C VAL A 231 -27.19 5.19 -18.45
N ALA A 232 -27.80 4.51 -19.42
CA ALA A 232 -28.63 5.10 -20.46
C ALA A 232 -29.85 4.23 -20.83
N THR A 233 -30.92 4.88 -21.29
CA THR A 233 -32.17 4.24 -21.74
C THR A 233 -31.97 3.49 -23.05
N ASP A 234 -31.18 4.08 -23.94
CA ASP A 234 -30.90 3.59 -25.30
C ASP A 234 -29.51 4.05 -25.76
N GLU A 235 -29.09 3.57 -26.93
CA GLU A 235 -27.77 3.88 -27.50
C GLU A 235 -27.62 5.37 -27.87
N ALA A 236 -28.70 6.04 -28.30
CA ALA A 236 -28.64 7.45 -28.64
C ALA A 236 -28.43 8.32 -27.38
N ALA A 237 -29.11 7.98 -26.29
CA ALA A 237 -28.91 8.62 -24.99
C ALA A 237 -27.50 8.35 -24.43
N ALA A 238 -26.93 7.17 -24.69
CA ALA A 238 -25.53 6.89 -24.34
C ALA A 238 -24.57 7.76 -25.17
N ALA A 239 -24.79 7.87 -26.48
CA ALA A 239 -23.97 8.70 -27.36
C ALA A 239 -24.01 10.18 -26.96
N GLN A 240 -25.18 10.74 -26.62
CA GLN A 240 -25.28 12.11 -26.12
C GLN A 240 -24.48 12.30 -24.83
N LYS A 241 -24.61 11.36 -23.87
CA LYS A 241 -23.87 11.40 -22.60
C LYS A 241 -22.36 11.30 -22.77
N LEU A 242 -21.89 10.61 -23.82
CA LEU A 242 -20.49 10.53 -24.20
C LEU A 242 -19.99 11.88 -24.73
N GLU A 243 -20.70 12.48 -25.67
CA GLU A 243 -20.30 13.78 -26.24
C GLU A 243 -20.30 14.89 -25.20
N ASP A 244 -21.32 14.93 -24.32
CA ASP A 244 -21.37 15.85 -23.19
C ASP A 244 -20.15 15.67 -22.27
N TYR A 245 -19.73 14.42 -22.05
CA TYR A 245 -18.60 14.14 -21.18
C TYR A 245 -17.26 14.45 -21.86
N LYS A 246 -17.10 14.21 -23.15
CA LYS A 246 -15.91 14.66 -23.91
C LYS A 246 -15.75 16.16 -23.85
N LYS A 247 -16.84 16.92 -23.96
CA LYS A 247 -16.82 18.38 -23.79
C LYS A 247 -16.34 18.76 -22.39
N PHE A 248 -16.90 18.13 -21.35
CA PHE A 248 -16.45 18.33 -19.97
C PHE A 248 -14.96 18.01 -19.80
N LEU A 249 -14.45 16.91 -20.37
CA LEU A 249 -13.04 16.56 -20.29
C LEU A 249 -12.15 17.62 -20.95
N ALA A 250 -12.52 18.10 -22.14
CA ALA A 250 -11.79 19.15 -22.83
C ALA A 250 -11.77 20.48 -22.06
N GLU A 251 -12.89 20.86 -21.44
CA GLU A 251 -12.98 22.07 -20.59
C GLU A 251 -12.14 21.98 -19.31
N ASN A 252 -11.71 20.78 -18.92
CA ASN A 252 -10.93 20.52 -17.71
C ASN A 252 -9.52 19.97 -18.02
N ASP A 253 -9.03 20.16 -19.25
CA ASP A 253 -7.70 19.74 -19.72
C ASP A 253 -7.41 18.23 -19.56
N LYS A 254 -8.44 17.39 -19.70
CA LYS A 254 -8.34 15.93 -19.59
C LYS A 254 -8.32 15.26 -20.95
N GLU A 255 -7.44 14.28 -21.09
CA GLU A 255 -7.24 13.56 -22.35
C GLU A 255 -8.17 12.34 -22.44
N PHE A 256 -9.16 12.37 -23.33
CA PHE A 256 -10.05 11.24 -23.55
C PHE A 256 -9.33 10.07 -24.26
N LEU A 257 -9.47 8.86 -23.71
CA LEU A 257 -8.82 7.66 -24.27
C LEU A 257 -9.79 6.79 -25.07
N GLY A 258 -11.03 6.70 -24.61
CA GLY A 258 -12.03 5.88 -25.27
C GLY A 258 -13.23 5.59 -24.37
N SER A 259 -14.23 4.99 -24.97
CA SER A 259 -15.45 4.57 -24.29
C SER A 259 -16.01 3.29 -24.86
N ARG A 260 -16.75 2.54 -24.05
CA ARG A 260 -17.54 1.41 -24.49
C ARG A 260 -18.95 1.47 -23.90
N THR A 261 -19.94 1.22 -24.75
CA THR A 261 -21.32 1.05 -24.33
C THR A 261 -21.63 -0.44 -24.26
N HIS A 262 -22.06 -0.89 -23.09
CA HIS A 262 -22.48 -2.26 -22.82
C HIS A 262 -24.00 -2.29 -22.69
N LYS A 263 -24.63 -3.27 -23.31
CA LYS A 263 -26.04 -3.57 -23.05
C LYS A 263 -26.13 -4.34 -21.73
N LEU A 264 -26.98 -3.89 -20.82
CA LEU A 264 -27.23 -4.57 -19.55
C LEU A 264 -27.99 -5.87 -19.81
N THR A 265 -27.50 -6.97 -19.24
CA THR A 265 -28.20 -8.26 -19.26
C THR A 265 -29.55 -8.15 -18.56
N GLU A 266 -29.58 -7.43 -17.44
CA GLU A 266 -30.78 -7.15 -16.66
C GLU A 266 -30.96 -5.63 -16.56
N PRO A 267 -31.84 -5.04 -17.41
CA PRO A 267 -32.24 -3.65 -17.27
C PRO A 267 -32.85 -3.38 -15.91
N PHE A 268 -32.68 -2.15 -15.42
CA PHE A 268 -33.26 -1.74 -14.14
C PHE A 268 -34.01 -0.41 -14.28
N THR A 269 -34.99 -0.20 -13.41
CA THR A 269 -35.86 0.98 -13.44
C THR A 269 -35.63 1.85 -12.21
N VAL A 270 -35.49 3.16 -12.40
CA VAL A 270 -35.48 4.16 -11.34
C VAL A 270 -36.60 5.16 -11.63
N GLY A 271 -37.61 5.19 -10.76
CA GLY A 271 -38.84 5.95 -11.02
C GLY A 271 -39.56 5.42 -12.26
N GLU A 272 -39.74 6.27 -13.26
CA GLU A 272 -40.38 5.92 -14.54
C GLU A 272 -39.37 5.60 -15.66
N THR A 273 -38.06 5.65 -15.37
CA THR A 273 -37.02 5.47 -16.38
C THR A 273 -36.37 4.10 -16.26
N THR A 274 -36.41 3.32 -17.34
CA THR A 274 -35.70 2.05 -17.47
C THR A 274 -34.37 2.23 -18.19
N TYR A 275 -33.28 1.82 -17.56
CA TYR A 275 -31.93 1.88 -18.11
C TYR A 275 -31.55 0.51 -18.69
N ASN A 276 -31.11 0.51 -19.94
CA ASN A 276 -30.75 -0.69 -20.69
C ASN A 276 -29.26 -0.77 -21.01
N TYR A 277 -28.52 0.33 -20.85
CA TYR A 277 -27.12 0.44 -21.27
C TYR A 277 -26.25 1.04 -20.17
N LEU A 278 -24.99 0.63 -20.14
CA LEU A 278 -23.90 1.16 -19.33
C LEU A 278 -22.80 1.71 -20.25
N LEU A 279 -22.47 2.98 -20.12
CA LEU A 279 -21.41 3.65 -20.85
C LEU A 279 -20.20 3.82 -19.93
N ASN A 280 -19.11 3.12 -20.24
CA ASN A 280 -17.81 3.27 -19.61
C ASN A 280 -16.95 4.24 -20.41
N MET A 281 -16.28 5.17 -19.74
CA MET A 281 -15.42 6.20 -20.34
C MET A 281 -14.10 6.28 -19.59
N TYR A 282 -13.00 6.31 -20.34
CA TYR A 282 -11.62 6.35 -19.83
C TYR A 282 -10.91 7.60 -20.34
N PHE A 283 -10.07 8.18 -19.48
CA PHE A 283 -9.33 9.41 -19.76
C PHE A 283 -8.06 9.49 -18.90
N TYR A 284 -7.10 10.33 -19.24
CA TYR A 284 -6.05 10.75 -18.30
C TYR A 284 -6.53 11.94 -17.48
N GLN A 285 -6.23 11.92 -16.17
CA GLN A 285 -6.53 13.02 -15.24
C GLN A 285 -5.68 14.25 -15.51
#